data_AF-A0A353T4V2-F1
#
_entry.id   AF-A0A353T4V2-F1
#
_cell.length_a   1.000
_cell.length_b   1.000
_cell.length_c   1.000
_cell.angle_alpha   90.00
_cell.angle_beta   90.00
_cell.angle_gamma   90.00
#
_symmetry.space_group_name_H-M   'P 1'
#
loop_
_entity.id
_entity.type
_entity.pdbx_description
1 polymer ?
#
loop_
_entity_poly.entity_id
_entity_poly.type
_entity_poly.pdbx_seq_one_letter_code
_entity_poly.pdbx_strand_id
1 'polypeptide(L)'
;LAGQSGVGKSSIINKLRPDAHLETGVLSEKIKRGKNTTRRVELISLPGGGMIADTPGFSRMDLLELDPAQLAGYYPEFRACQLECRFQGCLHVTEPGCAIRRGVEGGKISSERYDRYRKLIEAIRKNRRDAW
;
A
#
# COMPACT_ATOMS: atom_id res chain seq x y z
N LEU A 1 1.61 -11.62 6.46
CA LEU A 1 0.51 -11.16 5.59
C LEU A 1 0.11 -9.75 5.99
N ALA A 2 -0.07 -8.84 5.02
CA ALA A 2 -0.45 -7.45 5.26
C ALA A 2 -1.80 -7.13 4.59
N GLY A 3 -2.52 -6.16 5.15
CA GLY A 3 -3.81 -5.70 4.62
C GLY A 3 -4.72 -5.18 5.72
N GLN A 4 -5.78 -4.46 5.34
CA GLN A 4 -6.73 -3.88 6.29
C GLN A 4 -7.40 -4.94 7.18
N SER A 5 -7.96 -4.51 8.30
CA SER A 5 -8.73 -5.41 9.17
C SER A 5 -9.95 -5.98 8.44
N GLY A 6 -10.23 -7.27 8.63
CA GLY A 6 -11.40 -7.93 8.03
C GLY A 6 -11.25 -8.39 6.57
N VAL A 7 -10.09 -8.21 5.93
CA VAL A 7 -9.86 -8.66 4.53
C VAL A 7 -9.64 -10.18 4.37
N GLY A 8 -9.72 -10.96 5.45
CA GLY A 8 -9.58 -12.42 5.40
C GLY A 8 -8.17 -12.99 5.64
N LYS A 9 -7.24 -12.22 6.21
CA LYS A 9 -5.86 -12.69 6.52
C LYS A 9 -5.84 -13.98 7.34
N SER A 10 -6.58 -14.03 8.45
CA SER A 10 -6.66 -15.21 9.33
C SER A 10 -7.29 -16.42 8.63
N SER A 11 -8.28 -16.19 7.75
CA SER A 11 -8.88 -17.25 6.93
C SER A 11 -7.89 -17.85 5.91
N ILE A 12 -7.01 -17.04 5.32
CA ILE A 12 -5.94 -17.53 4.45
C ILE A 12 -4.93 -18.36 5.25
N ILE A 13 -4.55 -17.91 6.46
CA ILE A 13 -3.59 -18.63 7.30
C ILE A 13 -4.14 -20.00 7.70
N ASN A 14 -5.41 -20.08 8.13
CA ASN A 14 -6.03 -21.36 8.49
C ASN A 14 -6.13 -22.35 7.32
N LYS A 15 -6.16 -21.88 6.06
CA LYS A 15 -6.08 -22.76 4.88
C LYS A 15 -4.65 -23.27 4.63
N LEU A 16 -3.64 -22.44 4.89
CA LEU A 16 -2.23 -22.79 4.70
C LEU A 16 -1.66 -23.63 5.85
N ARG A 17 -2.27 -23.52 7.04
CA ARG A 17 -1.91 -24.26 8.24
C ARG A 17 -3.19 -24.66 9.00
N PRO A 18 -3.85 -25.75 8.59
CA PRO A 18 -5.10 -26.20 9.20
C PRO A 18 -4.99 -26.50 10.71
N ASP A 19 -3.81 -26.90 11.15
CA ASP A 19 -3.40 -27.17 12.54
C ASP A 19 -3.15 -25.90 13.37
N ALA A 20 -3.08 -24.72 12.75
CA ALA A 20 -2.81 -23.46 13.46
C ALA A 20 -3.98 -23.01 14.36
N HIS A 21 -5.21 -23.47 14.07
CA HIS A 21 -6.44 -23.15 14.80
C HIS A 21 -6.57 -21.68 15.23
N LEU A 22 -6.14 -20.72 14.39
CA LEU A 22 -6.19 -19.31 14.75
C LEU A 22 -7.65 -18.86 14.94
N GLU A 23 -7.91 -18.10 16.01
CA GLU A 23 -9.23 -17.53 16.27
C GLU A 23 -9.68 -16.61 15.10
N THR A 24 -10.66 -17.07 14.32
CA THR A 24 -11.32 -16.24 13.31
C THR A 24 -12.50 -15.52 13.94
N GLY A 25 -12.35 -14.22 14.24
CA GLY A 25 -13.46 -13.40 14.74
C GLY A 25 -14.51 -13.11 13.67
N VAL A 26 -15.78 -13.20 14.02
CA VAL A 26 -16.91 -12.76 13.18
C VAL A 26 -16.91 -11.22 13.10
N LEU A 27 -17.20 -10.67 11.91
CA LEU A 27 -17.36 -9.22 11.69
C LEU A 27 -18.34 -8.62 12.70
N SER A 28 -17.97 -7.51 13.34
CA SER A 28 -18.85 -6.81 14.29
C SER A 28 -20.03 -6.17 13.54
N GLU A 29 -21.25 -6.69 13.77
CA GLU A 29 -22.50 -6.19 13.19
C GLU A 29 -22.79 -4.72 13.53
N LYS A 30 -22.28 -4.21 14.66
CA LYS A 30 -22.57 -2.85 15.15
C LYS A 30 -21.85 -1.72 14.39
N ILE A 31 -20.77 -1.99 13.64
CA ILE A 31 -19.90 -0.92 13.10
C ILE A 31 -19.54 -1.11 11.62
N LYS A 32 -19.95 -2.21 10.97
CA LYS A 32 -19.51 -2.58 9.60
C LYS A 32 -17.97 -2.45 9.42
N ARG A 33 -17.19 -2.63 10.49
CA ARG A 33 -15.72 -2.59 10.51
C ARG A 33 -15.20 -3.86 11.17
N GLY A 34 -14.16 -4.45 10.58
CA GLY A 34 -13.48 -5.63 11.13
C GLY A 34 -12.97 -5.37 12.54
N LYS A 35 -13.36 -6.22 13.48
CA LYS A 35 -12.83 -6.20 14.86
C LYS A 35 -11.42 -6.81 14.80
N ASN A 36 -10.41 -6.05 15.22
CA ASN A 36 -9.03 -6.55 15.27
C ASN A 36 -8.92 -7.68 16.30
N THR A 37 -8.79 -8.93 15.85
CA THR A 37 -8.55 -10.08 16.75
C THR A 37 -7.05 -10.29 17.01
N THR A 38 -6.17 -10.10 16.01
CA THR A 38 -4.72 -10.24 16.20
C THR A 38 -4.10 -8.92 16.70
N ARG A 39 -3.76 -8.84 18.00
CA ARG A 39 -3.02 -7.72 18.61
C ARG A 39 -1.50 -7.93 18.65
N ARG A 40 -1.04 -9.15 18.40
CA ARG A 40 0.39 -9.53 18.43
C ARG A 40 0.86 -9.90 17.03
N VAL A 41 2.14 -9.64 16.76
CA VAL A 41 2.81 -10.20 15.59
C VAL A 41 3.22 -11.62 15.95
N GLU A 42 2.81 -12.60 15.16
CA GLU A 42 3.12 -14.01 15.39
C GLU A 42 3.81 -14.59 14.15
N LEU A 43 4.83 -15.43 14.38
CA LEU A 43 5.49 -16.18 13.31
C LEU A 43 4.97 -17.62 13.31
N ILE A 44 4.36 -18.00 12.20
CA ILE A 44 3.67 -19.28 12.03
C ILE A 44 4.48 -20.12 11.05
N SER A 45 5.22 -21.12 11.55
CA SER A 45 5.95 -22.07 10.72
C SER A 45 5.02 -22.86 9.79
N LEU A 46 5.46 -23.19 8.59
CA LEU A 46 4.67 -24.00 7.65
C LEU A 46 5.17 -25.45 7.60
N PRO A 47 4.29 -26.45 7.37
CA PRO A 47 4.68 -27.87 7.29
C PRO A 47 5.76 -28.18 6.24
N GLY A 48 5.85 -27.37 5.18
CA GLY A 48 6.86 -27.49 4.11
C GLY A 48 8.11 -26.62 4.30
N GLY A 49 8.28 -25.99 5.47
CA GLY A 49 9.33 -25.01 5.73
C GLY A 49 8.90 -23.57 5.42
N GLY A 50 9.66 -22.62 5.96
CA GLY A 50 9.31 -21.19 5.93
C GLY A 50 8.31 -20.79 7.04
N MET A 51 8.03 -19.49 7.12
CA MET A 51 7.16 -18.92 8.16
C MET A 51 6.25 -17.82 7.59
N ILE A 52 5.06 -17.69 8.16
CA ILE A 52 4.15 -16.57 7.93
C ILE A 52 4.22 -15.64 9.13
N ALA A 53 4.58 -14.37 8.92
CA ALA A 53 4.35 -13.33 9.92
C ALA A 53 2.88 -12.89 9.85
N ASP A 54 2.04 -13.30 10.81
CA ASP A 54 0.74 -12.67 11.00
C ASP A 54 0.93 -11.35 11.73
N THR A 55 0.48 -10.26 11.11
CA THR A 55 0.63 -8.90 11.64
C THR A 55 -0.76 -8.29 11.78
N PRO A 56 -1.03 -7.50 12.83
CA PRO A 56 -2.27 -6.76 12.97
C PRO A 56 -2.60 -6.00 11.68
N GLY A 57 -3.86 -6.03 11.26
CA GLY A 57 -4.28 -5.21 10.13
C GLY A 57 -4.14 -3.73 10.45
N PHE A 58 -3.61 -2.94 9.52
CA PHE A 58 -3.61 -1.48 9.66
C PHE A 58 -5.03 -0.93 9.39
N SER A 59 -5.47 0.02 10.22
CA SER A 59 -6.73 0.75 10.03
C SER A 59 -6.56 1.97 9.11
N ARG A 60 -5.37 2.58 9.15
CA ARG A 60 -4.90 3.67 8.29
C ARG A 60 -3.40 3.49 8.05
N MET A 61 -2.93 3.78 6.84
CA MET A 61 -1.50 3.99 6.59
C MET A 61 -1.18 5.43 6.94
N ASP A 62 -0.18 5.61 7.79
CA ASP A 62 0.39 6.94 8.00
C ASP A 62 1.38 7.24 6.88
N LEU A 63 1.25 8.43 6.31
CA LEU A 63 2.09 8.91 5.20
C LEU A 63 2.99 10.07 5.65
N LEU A 64 3.00 10.43 6.94
CA LEU A 64 3.71 11.59 7.49
C LEU A 64 5.22 11.55 7.21
N GLU A 65 5.83 10.37 7.23
CA GLU A 65 7.28 10.21 7.06
C GLU A 65 7.72 10.05 5.60
N LEU A 66 6.78 9.97 4.64
CA LEU A 66 7.14 9.76 3.25
C LEU A 66 7.47 11.07 2.54
N ASP A 67 8.69 11.19 2.02
CA ASP A 67 9.06 12.29 1.12
C ASP A 67 8.31 12.14 -0.22
N PRO A 68 7.55 13.15 -0.69
CA PRO A 68 6.95 13.14 -2.03
C PRO A 68 7.91 12.75 -3.15
N ALA A 69 9.19 13.12 -3.06
CA ALA A 69 10.19 12.80 -4.08
C ALA A 69 10.49 11.29 -4.17
N GLN A 70 10.28 10.54 -3.08
CA GLN A 70 10.53 9.09 -3.05
C GLN A 70 9.35 8.29 -3.62
N LEU A 71 8.14 8.85 -3.64
CA LEU A 71 6.93 8.09 -3.99
C LEU A 71 7.01 7.49 -5.40
N ALA A 72 7.59 8.22 -6.36
CA ALA A 72 7.76 7.75 -7.74
C ALA A 72 8.60 6.46 -7.82
N GLY A 73 9.58 6.31 -6.92
CA GLY A 73 10.42 5.11 -6.83
C GLY A 73 9.68 3.82 -6.46
N TYR A 74 8.50 3.94 -5.83
CA TYR A 74 7.64 2.82 -5.45
C TYR A 74 6.66 2.39 -6.56
N TYR A 75 6.69 3.05 -7.72
CA TYR A 75 5.93 2.68 -8.92
C TYR A 75 6.89 2.07 -9.95
N PRO A 76 6.99 0.73 -10.06
CA PRO A 76 7.92 0.07 -10.99
C PRO A 76 7.78 0.56 -12.43
N GLU A 77 6.56 0.83 -12.87
CA GLU A 77 6.24 1.34 -14.20
C GLU A 77 6.80 2.75 -14.48
N PHE A 78 7.17 3.51 -13.44
CA PHE A 78 7.76 4.85 -13.61
C PHE A 78 9.28 4.81 -13.80
N ARG A 79 9.95 3.73 -13.42
CA ARG A 79 11.42 3.68 -13.31
C ARG A 79 12.16 4.06 -14.58
N ALA A 80 11.73 3.54 -15.73
CA ALA A 80 12.34 3.86 -17.02
C ALA A 80 11.91 5.25 -17.51
N CYS A 81 10.60 5.53 -17.45
CA CYS A 81 10.04 6.78 -17.97
C CYS A 81 10.53 8.02 -17.22
N GLN A 82 10.74 7.97 -15.90
CA GLN A 82 11.17 9.13 -15.12
C GLN A 82 12.56 9.66 -15.52
N LEU A 83 13.41 8.82 -16.13
CA LEU A 83 14.74 9.23 -16.62
C LEU A 83 14.67 10.19 -17.80
N GLU A 84 13.55 10.20 -18.52
CA GLU A 84 13.29 11.09 -19.66
C GLU A 84 12.55 12.38 -19.25
N CYS A 85 12.39 12.63 -17.94
CA CYS A 85 11.82 13.87 -17.47
C CYS A 85 12.74 15.05 -17.77
N ARG A 86 12.14 16.15 -18.23
CA ARG A 86 12.86 17.39 -18.53
C ARG A 86 13.59 17.98 -17.31
N PHE A 87 13.03 17.79 -16.11
CA PHE A 87 13.53 18.40 -14.88
C PHE A 87 13.99 17.33 -13.89
N GLN A 88 15.14 17.59 -13.26
CA GLN A 88 15.57 16.88 -12.06
C GLN A 88 14.60 17.21 -10.91
N GLY A 89 14.17 16.19 -10.16
CA GLY A 89 13.19 16.35 -9.07
C GLY A 89 11.73 16.53 -9.52
N CYS A 90 11.40 16.14 -10.76
CA CYS A 90 10.02 16.14 -11.24
C CYS A 90 9.12 15.26 -10.34
N LEU A 91 8.05 15.82 -9.77
CA LEU A 91 7.08 15.07 -8.97
C LEU A 91 5.96 14.47 -9.83
N HIS A 92 6.04 14.64 -11.15
CA HIS A 92 5.15 14.06 -12.14
C HIS A 92 3.67 14.44 -11.97
N VAL A 93 3.37 15.64 -11.46
CA VAL A 93 1.99 16.12 -11.26
C VAL A 93 1.64 17.24 -12.23
N THR A 94 2.40 18.34 -12.19
CA THR A 94 2.12 19.57 -12.95
C THR A 94 3.26 19.95 -13.87
N GLU A 95 4.42 19.31 -13.73
CA GLU A 95 5.65 19.68 -14.40
C GLU A 95 5.51 19.54 -15.93
N PRO A 96 5.91 20.57 -16.70
CA PRO A 96 5.86 20.51 -18.15
C PRO A 96 6.91 19.52 -18.68
N GLY A 97 6.60 18.82 -19.76
CA GLY A 97 7.52 17.82 -20.31
C GLY A 97 7.79 16.62 -19.39
N CYS A 98 6.88 16.33 -18.45
CA CYS A 98 6.93 15.12 -17.64
C CYS A 98 6.76 13.86 -18.51
N ALA A 99 7.77 12.97 -18.49
CA ALA A 99 7.74 11.74 -19.25
C ALA A 99 6.72 10.72 -18.74
N ILE A 100 6.43 10.71 -17.43
CA ILE A 100 5.36 9.88 -16.86
C ILE A 100 4.01 10.28 -17.44
N ARG A 101 3.70 11.59 -17.49
CA ARG A 101 2.44 12.08 -18.06
C ARG A 101 2.30 11.71 -19.54
N ARG A 102 3.36 11.88 -20.33
CA ARG A 102 3.38 11.40 -21.72
C ARG A 102 3.19 9.88 -21.82
N GLY A 103 3.79 9.12 -20.90
CA GLY A 103 3.63 7.67 -20.80
C GLY A 103 2.19 7.26 -20.52
N VAL A 104 1.47 8.04 -19.71
CA VAL A 104 0.04 7.82 -19.43
C VAL A 104 -0.80 8.17 -20.66
N GLU A 105 -0.58 9.34 -21.28
CA GLU A 105 -1.26 9.78 -22.51
C GLU A 105 -1.05 8.79 -23.66
N GLY A 106 0.14 8.21 -23.76
CA GLY A 106 0.48 7.19 -24.75
C GLY A 106 0.14 5.76 -24.36
N GLY A 107 -0.56 5.52 -23.25
CA GLY A 107 -1.01 4.19 -22.81
C GLY A 107 0.08 3.25 -22.29
N LYS A 108 1.34 3.69 -22.19
CA LYS A 108 2.46 2.92 -21.61
C LYS A 108 2.33 2.77 -20.09
N ILE A 109 1.67 3.73 -19.45
CA ILE A 109 1.41 3.75 -18.01
C ILE A 109 -0.10 3.75 -17.79
N SER A 110 -0.58 2.89 -16.91
CA SER A 110 -2.00 2.84 -16.54
C SER A 110 -2.47 4.18 -15.96
N SER A 111 -3.56 4.71 -16.51
CA SER A 111 -4.21 5.94 -16.01
C SER A 111 -4.69 5.77 -14.57
N GLU A 112 -5.26 4.61 -14.21
CA GLU A 112 -5.70 4.31 -12.85
C GLU A 112 -4.54 4.35 -11.85
N ARG A 113 -3.40 3.76 -12.23
CA ARG A 113 -2.19 3.75 -11.40
C ARG A 113 -1.64 5.17 -11.21
N TYR A 114 -1.60 5.96 -12.28
CA TYR A 114 -1.18 7.35 -12.23
C TYR A 114 -2.11 8.23 -11.40
N ASP A 115 -3.42 8.06 -11.52
CA ASP A 115 -4.40 8.79 -10.70
C ASP A 115 -4.23 8.45 -9.22
N ARG A 116 -3.96 7.19 -8.89
CA ARG A 116 -3.65 6.79 -7.51
C ARG A 116 -2.37 7.45 -7.01
N TYR A 117 -1.33 7.51 -7.84
CA TYR A 117 -0.09 8.23 -7.51
C TYR A 117 -0.35 9.70 -7.19
N ARG A 118 -1.12 10.41 -8.02
CA ARG A 118 -1.47 11.82 -7.79
C ARG A 118 -2.20 12.04 -6.47
N LYS A 119 -3.18 11.19 -6.17
CA LYS A 119 -3.93 11.25 -4.88
C LYS A 119 -3.01 11.04 -3.68
N LEU A 120 -2.01 10.17 -3.79
CA LEU A 120 -1.02 9.95 -2.73
C LEU A 120 -0.10 11.16 -2.56
N ILE A 121 0.40 11.77 -3.65
CA ILE A 121 1.19 13.01 -3.58
C ILE A 121 0.39 14.11 -2.86
N GLU A 122 -0.89 14.28 -3.22
CA GLU A 122 -1.75 15.28 -2.60
C GLU A 122 -1.95 15.00 -1.11
N ALA A 123 -2.22 13.74 -0.73
CA ALA A 123 -2.37 13.34 0.66
C ALA A 123 -1.09 13.60 1.49
N ILE A 124 0.09 13.27 0.96
CA ILE A 124 1.38 13.54 1.61
C ILE A 124 1.59 15.05 1.80
N ARG A 125 1.36 15.84 0.75
CA ARG A 125 1.48 17.31 0.82
C ARG A 125 0.50 17.96 1.78
N LYS A 126 -0.71 17.40 1.93
CA LYS A 126 -1.71 17.87 2.89
C LYS A 126 -1.29 17.52 4.32
N ASN A 127 -0.97 16.26 4.59
CA ASN A 127 -0.54 15.83 5.93
C ASN A 127 0.71 16.58 6.41
N ARG A 128 1.66 16.91 5.52
CA ARG A 128 2.83 17.73 5.88
C ARG A 128 2.49 19.19 6.19
N ARG A 129 1.40 19.74 5.65
CA ARG A 129 0.95 21.10 6.01
C ARG A 129 0.24 21.12 7.35
N ASP A 130 -0.56 20.09 7.65
CA ASP A 130 -1.32 19.99 8.89
C ASP A 130 -0.44 19.65 10.12
N ALA A 131 0.83 19.29 9.90
CA ALA A 131 1.81 18.96 10.94
C ALA A 131 2.63 20.16 11.47
N TRP A 132 2.45 21.36 10.89
CA TRP A 132 3.10 22.62 11.26
C TRP A 132 2.05 23.67 11.64
#